data_AF-A0A377XRX8-F1
#
_entry.id   AF-A0A377XRX8-F1
#
_cell.length_a   1.000
_cell.length_b   1.000
_cell.length_c   1.000
_cell.angle_alpha   90.00
_cell.angle_beta   90.00
_cell.angle_gamma   90.00
#
_symmetry.space_group_name_H-M   'P 1'
#
loop_
_entity.id
_entity.type
_entity.pdbx_description
1 polymer ?
#
loop_
_entity_poly.entity_id
_entity_poly.type
_entity_poly.pdbx_seq_one_letter_code
_entity_poly.pdbx_strand_id
1 'polypeptide(L)'
;MDVAKETLASLSAIAAQTGNNLSETERLWESLTTALKETGATNSQILGLTSTLQKIGTIGGSSTEEMANALRQFGQSISGGIVRAEEFNSILEQMPELARQIAAGLGISIGDLRKRMLEGKLTAQDALNAIQRQSQSVNEEFDKMPVSIDRAKNSLDVAFKNAINDLNQATGLTTTLAGLMQSVADNLNYYNSNVGDSSRMSKLIKAPAVSETMS
;
A
#
# COMPACT_ATOMS: atom_id res chain seq x y z
N MET A 1 22.76 -0.48 -7.97
CA MET A 1 21.66 -0.10 -8.89
C MET A 1 21.17 1.27 -8.49
N ASP A 2 20.47 1.95 -9.39
CA ASP A 2 20.05 3.34 -9.22
C ASP A 2 18.91 3.44 -8.19
N VAL A 3 19.13 4.14 -7.06
CA VAL A 3 18.18 4.27 -5.92
C VAL A 3 16.81 4.77 -6.40
N ALA A 4 16.77 5.58 -7.45
CA ALA A 4 15.54 6.04 -8.07
C ALA A 4 14.73 4.89 -8.68
N LYS A 5 15.40 3.93 -9.33
CA LYS A 5 14.74 2.75 -9.92
C LYS A 5 14.17 1.83 -8.85
N GLU A 6 14.89 1.62 -7.75
CA GLU A 6 14.41 0.81 -6.62
C GLU A 6 13.21 1.46 -5.92
N THR A 7 13.22 2.79 -5.78
CA THR A 7 12.09 3.55 -5.23
C THR A 7 10.87 3.44 -6.13
N LEU A 8 11.03 3.64 -7.44
CA LEU A 8 9.95 3.52 -8.41
C LEU A 8 9.35 2.11 -8.44
N ALA A 9 10.20 1.08 -8.39
CA ALA A 9 9.74 -0.32 -8.31
C ALA A 9 8.94 -0.57 -7.03
N SER A 10 9.39 -0.04 -5.89
CA SER A 10 8.68 -0.13 -4.61
C SER A 10 7.33 0.59 -4.65
N LEU A 11 7.26 1.79 -5.20
CA LEU A 11 6.01 2.55 -5.36
C LEU A 11 5.04 1.83 -6.30
N SER A 12 5.55 1.21 -7.38
CA SER A 12 4.73 0.38 -8.25
C SER A 12 4.18 -0.84 -7.52
N ALA A 13 5.00 -1.53 -6.72
CA ALA A 13 4.53 -2.65 -5.89
C ALA A 13 3.45 -2.23 -4.89
N ILE A 14 3.64 -1.09 -4.22
CA ILE A 14 2.67 -0.53 -3.29
C ILE A 14 1.35 -0.23 -4.01
N ALA A 15 1.39 0.49 -5.14
CA ALA A 15 0.22 0.83 -5.94
C ALA A 15 -0.58 -0.42 -6.35
N ALA A 16 0.12 -1.48 -6.79
CA ALA A 16 -0.50 -2.76 -7.13
C ALA A 16 -1.23 -3.42 -5.96
N GLN A 17 -0.52 -3.56 -4.84
CA GLN A 17 -1.02 -4.26 -3.66
C GLN A 17 -2.22 -3.55 -3.04
N THR A 18 -2.19 -2.22 -3.03
CA THR A 18 -3.26 -1.41 -2.43
C THR A 18 -4.40 -1.13 -3.41
N GLY A 19 -4.19 -1.39 -4.71
CA GLY A 19 -5.16 -1.12 -5.76
C GLY A 19 -5.22 0.35 -6.20
N ASN A 20 -4.21 1.15 -5.86
CA ASN A 20 -4.11 2.56 -6.23
C ASN A 20 -3.32 2.76 -7.52
N ASN A 21 -3.43 3.94 -8.13
CA ASN A 21 -2.62 4.29 -9.28
C ASN A 21 -1.17 4.63 -8.86
N LEU A 22 -0.20 4.35 -9.74
CA LEU A 22 1.21 4.65 -9.47
C LEU A 22 1.44 6.15 -9.22
N SER A 23 0.89 7.01 -10.07
CA SER A 23 1.06 8.47 -9.95
C SER A 23 0.48 9.03 -8.65
N GLU A 24 -0.62 8.46 -8.18
CA GLU A 24 -1.23 8.79 -6.88
C GLU A 24 -0.35 8.31 -5.71
N THR A 25 0.24 7.13 -5.85
CA THR A 25 1.17 6.56 -4.87
C THR A 25 2.47 7.36 -4.79
N GLU A 26 2.99 7.83 -5.93
CA GLU A 26 4.14 8.73 -6.02
C GLU A 26 3.86 10.06 -5.30
N ARG A 27 2.74 10.73 -5.60
CA ARG A 27 2.35 11.99 -4.93
C ARG A 27 2.22 11.83 -3.42
N LEU A 28 1.67 10.70 -2.98
CA LEU A 28 1.55 10.39 -1.55
C LEU A 28 2.92 10.24 -0.90
N TRP A 29 3.82 9.48 -1.54
CA TRP A 29 5.20 9.28 -1.08
C TRP A 29 6.00 10.59 -1.09
N GLU A 30 5.83 11.46 -2.10
CA GLU A 30 6.46 12.79 -2.16
C GLU A 30 5.97 13.68 -1.02
N SER A 31 4.67 13.62 -0.71
CA SER A 31 4.06 14.37 0.40
C SER A 31 4.62 13.91 1.74
N LEU A 32 4.74 12.60 1.96
CA LEU A 32 5.35 12.02 3.15
C LEU A 32 6.84 12.34 3.26
N THR A 33 7.58 12.25 2.15
CA THR A 33 9.00 12.62 2.09
C THR A 33 9.18 14.08 2.50
N THR A 34 8.34 14.98 1.98
CA THR A 34 8.37 16.39 2.35
C THR A 34 8.06 16.60 3.83
N ALA A 35 7.02 15.92 4.35
CA ALA A 35 6.60 16.02 5.74
C ALA A 35 7.65 15.47 6.73
N LEU A 36 8.39 14.44 6.33
CA LEU A 36 9.33 13.73 7.20
C LEU A 36 10.79 14.11 6.96
N LYS A 37 11.09 15.00 6.00
CA LYS A 37 12.46 15.36 5.63
C LYS A 37 13.33 15.80 6.81
N GLU A 38 12.74 16.46 7.81
CA GLU A 38 13.44 17.01 8.99
C GLU A 38 13.54 16.01 10.14
N THR A 39 12.86 14.87 10.04
CA THR A 39 12.82 13.84 11.09
C THR A 39 13.96 12.82 10.98
N GLY A 40 14.69 12.82 9.86
CA GLY A 40 15.70 11.81 9.56
C GLY A 40 15.13 10.46 9.10
N ALA A 41 13.85 10.38 8.76
CA ALA A 41 13.23 9.17 8.22
C ALA A 41 13.93 8.71 6.93
N THR A 42 14.24 7.42 6.87
CA THR A 42 14.83 6.78 5.69
C THR A 42 13.77 6.58 4.60
N ASN A 43 14.20 6.49 3.34
CA ASN A 43 13.30 6.19 2.23
C ASN A 43 12.49 4.90 2.45
N SER A 44 13.10 3.86 3.02
CA SER A 44 12.41 2.61 3.34
C SER A 44 11.29 2.80 4.37
N GLN A 45 11.49 3.66 5.37
CA GLN A 45 10.45 3.98 6.36
C GLN A 45 9.31 4.77 5.71
N ILE A 46 9.63 5.71 4.82
CA ILE A 46 8.63 6.47 4.07
C ILE A 46 7.81 5.54 3.17
N LEU A 47 8.45 4.64 2.42
CA LEU A 47 7.76 3.64 1.59
C LEU A 47 6.84 2.73 2.42
N GLY A 48 7.29 2.24 3.57
CA GLY A 48 6.47 1.43 4.47
C GLY A 48 5.27 2.20 5.03
N LEU A 49 5.46 3.48 5.34
CA LEU A 49 4.38 4.37 5.78
C LEU A 49 3.39 4.66 4.64
N THR A 50 3.86 4.90 3.41
CA THR A 50 3.02 5.04 2.21
C THR A 50 2.11 3.83 2.05
N SER A 51 2.67 2.62 2.13
CA SER A 51 1.89 1.37 2.05
C SER A 51 0.85 1.27 3.16
N THR A 52 1.26 1.52 4.40
CA THR A 52 0.36 1.45 5.57
C THR A 52 -0.79 2.44 5.44
N LEU A 53 -0.52 3.68 5.02
CA LEU A 53 -1.54 4.72 4.90
C LEU A 53 -2.53 4.45 3.77
N GLN A 54 -2.08 3.92 2.63
CA GLN A 54 -3.00 3.51 1.56
C GLN A 54 -3.91 2.36 1.99
N LYS A 55 -3.38 1.42 2.80
CA LYS A 55 -4.20 0.34 3.38
C LYS A 55 -5.22 0.89 4.37
N ILE A 56 -4.82 1.79 5.26
CA ILE A 56 -5.73 2.53 6.16
C ILE A 56 -6.81 3.25 5.36
N GLY A 57 -6.43 3.99 4.31
CA GLY A 57 -7.39 4.69 3.45
C GLY A 57 -8.37 3.73 2.78
N THR A 58 -7.89 2.59 2.29
CA THR A 58 -8.76 1.56 1.68
C THR A 58 -9.71 0.94 2.69
N ILE A 59 -9.24 0.63 3.90
CA ILE A 59 -10.07 0.13 5.01
C ILE A 59 -11.14 1.17 5.39
N GLY A 60 -10.74 2.43 5.49
CA GLY A 60 -11.59 3.55 5.86
C GLY A 60 -12.49 4.09 4.75
N GLY A 61 -12.30 3.65 3.50
CA GLY A 61 -12.99 4.18 2.34
C GLY A 61 -12.57 5.58 1.90
N SER A 62 -11.42 6.08 2.35
CA SER A 62 -10.86 7.37 1.94
C SER A 62 -10.23 7.27 0.54
N SER A 63 -10.51 8.26 -0.29
CA SER A 63 -9.86 8.46 -1.60
C SER A 63 -8.40 8.91 -1.44
N THR A 64 -7.59 8.72 -2.48
CA THR A 64 -6.19 9.19 -2.48
C THR A 64 -6.06 10.70 -2.30
N GLU A 65 -7.03 11.47 -2.77
CA GLU A 65 -7.05 12.92 -2.58
C GLU A 65 -7.26 13.31 -1.11
N GLU A 66 -8.22 12.67 -0.43
CA GLU A 66 -8.43 12.82 1.01
C GLU A 66 -7.19 12.41 1.81
N MET A 67 -6.54 11.30 1.41
CA MET A 67 -5.29 10.87 2.01
C MET A 67 -4.18 11.91 1.89
N ALA A 68 -3.96 12.43 0.69
CA ALA A 68 -2.96 13.45 0.45
C ALA A 68 -3.26 14.76 1.20
N ASN A 69 -4.53 15.15 1.29
CA ASN A 69 -4.96 16.34 2.02
C ASN A 69 -4.75 16.21 3.54
N ALA A 70 -5.06 15.05 4.11
CA ALA A 70 -4.89 14.79 5.54
C ALA A 70 -3.40 14.76 5.89
N LEU A 71 -2.57 14.15 5.03
CA LEU A 71 -1.13 14.03 5.26
C LEU A 71 -0.37 15.33 5.07
N ARG A 72 -0.81 16.20 4.17
CA ARG A 72 -0.24 17.55 4.08
C ARG A 72 -0.40 18.30 5.40
N GLN A 73 -1.57 18.20 6.02
CA GLN A 73 -1.85 18.84 7.31
C GLN A 73 -1.14 18.12 8.46
N PHE A 74 -1.11 16.79 8.44
CA PHE A 74 -0.27 16.04 9.38
C PHE A 74 1.23 16.41 9.26
N GLY A 75 1.72 16.69 8.05
CA GLY A 75 3.06 17.22 7.82
C GLY A 75 3.31 18.56 8.50
N GLN A 76 2.30 19.45 8.55
CA GLN A 76 2.39 20.69 9.31
C GLN A 76 2.51 20.43 10.83
N SER A 77 1.89 19.35 11.31
CA SER A 77 2.04 18.91 12.71
C SER A 77 3.46 18.40 13.00
N ILE A 78 4.12 17.75 12.04
CA ILE A 78 5.51 17.27 12.21
C ILE A 78 6.47 18.46 12.39
N SER A 79 6.38 19.48 11.54
CA SER A 79 7.18 20.71 11.70
C SER A 79 6.83 21.47 12.98
N GLY A 80 5.57 21.43 13.42
CA GLY A 80 5.11 22.04 14.66
C GLY A 80 5.36 21.22 15.93
N GLY A 81 5.83 19.97 15.82
CA GLY A 81 6.06 19.02 16.92
C GLY A 81 4.80 18.42 17.55
N ILE A 82 3.65 19.09 17.45
CA ILE A 82 2.36 18.65 17.98
C ILE A 82 1.27 18.64 16.90
N VAL A 83 0.27 17.79 17.07
CA VAL A 83 -0.96 17.80 16.27
C VAL A 83 -1.92 18.80 16.90
N ARG A 84 -2.20 19.93 16.23
CA ARG A 84 -3.16 20.92 16.72
C ARG A 84 -4.58 20.53 16.34
N ALA A 85 -5.55 21.31 16.83
CA ALA A 85 -6.96 21.02 16.65
C ALA A 85 -7.40 21.05 15.18
N GLU A 86 -6.85 21.98 14.39
CA GLU A 86 -7.16 22.11 12.96
C GLU A 86 -6.69 20.88 12.17
N GLU A 87 -5.44 20.41 12.38
CA GLU A 87 -4.93 19.22 11.70
C GLU A 87 -5.64 17.95 12.17
N PHE A 88 -5.93 17.86 13.47
CA PHE A 88 -6.69 16.73 14.02
C PHE A 88 -8.10 16.64 13.44
N ASN A 89 -8.80 17.78 13.33
CA ASN A 89 -10.12 17.82 12.72
C ASN A 89 -10.06 17.43 11.26
N SER A 90 -9.05 17.91 10.52
CA SER A 90 -8.87 17.47 9.14
C SER A 90 -8.62 15.98 9.01
N ILE A 91 -7.84 15.37 9.91
CA ILE A 91 -7.64 13.92 9.91
C ILE A 91 -8.97 13.22 10.15
N LEU A 92 -9.78 13.69 11.10
CA LEU A 92 -11.10 13.11 11.36
C LEU A 92 -12.08 13.25 10.20
N GLU A 93 -12.02 14.37 9.46
CA GLU A 93 -12.90 14.64 8.32
C GLU A 93 -12.50 13.82 7.08
N GLN A 94 -11.20 13.72 6.80
CA GLN A 94 -10.71 13.16 5.53
C GLN A 94 -10.27 11.70 5.66
N MET A 95 -9.74 11.33 6.83
CA MET A 95 -9.24 9.98 7.12
C MET A 95 -9.62 9.55 8.55
N PRO A 96 -10.91 9.38 8.87
CA PRO A 96 -11.33 8.96 10.21
C PRO A 96 -10.67 7.65 10.66
N GLU A 97 -10.38 6.75 9.72
CA GLU A 97 -9.65 5.50 9.99
C GLU A 97 -8.24 5.75 10.51
N LEU A 98 -7.55 6.76 9.98
CA LEU A 98 -6.22 7.12 10.47
C LEU A 98 -6.25 7.51 11.95
N ALA A 99 -7.25 8.30 12.36
CA ALA A 99 -7.42 8.66 13.77
C ALA A 99 -7.72 7.43 14.65
N ARG A 100 -8.51 6.47 14.16
CA ARG A 100 -8.76 5.20 14.87
C ARG A 100 -7.47 4.42 15.06
N GLN A 101 -6.66 4.28 14.02
CA GLN A 101 -5.40 3.53 14.08
C GLN A 101 -4.34 4.25 14.93
N ILE A 102 -4.31 5.59 14.95
CA ILE A 102 -3.48 6.37 15.89
C ILE A 102 -3.92 6.10 17.34
N ALA A 103 -5.22 6.16 17.64
CA ALA A 103 -5.73 5.88 18.99
C ALA A 103 -5.39 4.45 19.44
N ALA A 104 -5.59 3.47 18.55
CA ALA A 104 -5.25 2.08 18.78
C ALA A 104 -3.75 1.88 19.04
N GLY A 105 -2.88 2.47 18.22
CA GLY A 105 -1.43 2.39 18.38
C GLY A 105 -0.88 3.11 19.63
N LEU A 106 -1.67 3.98 20.24
CA LEU A 106 -1.42 4.60 21.54
C LEU A 106 -2.08 3.84 22.71
N GLY A 107 -2.92 2.83 22.44
CA GLY A 107 -3.64 2.07 23.45
C GLY A 107 -4.71 2.89 24.19
N ILE A 108 -5.29 3.89 23.53
CA ILE A 108 -6.29 4.80 24.12
C ILE A 108 -7.56 4.86 23.29
N SER A 109 -8.64 5.39 23.87
CA SER A 109 -9.86 5.66 23.11
C SER A 109 -9.68 6.86 22.16
N ILE A 110 -10.51 6.96 21.13
CA ILE A 110 -10.52 8.14 20.25
C ILE A 110 -10.91 9.43 21.01
N GLY A 111 -11.72 9.30 22.06
CA GLY A 111 -12.05 10.41 22.96
C GLY A 111 -10.84 10.90 23.76
N ASP A 112 -10.03 9.97 24.26
CA ASP A 112 -8.77 10.29 24.94
C ASP A 112 -7.73 10.86 23.97
N LEU A 113 -7.71 10.38 22.72
CA LEU A 113 -6.86 10.96 21.67
C LEU A 113 -7.22 12.43 21.43
N ARG A 114 -8.51 12.74 21.29
CA ARG A 114 -9.02 14.12 21.18
C ARG A 114 -8.65 14.95 22.41
N LYS A 115 -8.79 14.40 23.62
CA LYS A 115 -8.42 15.08 24.86
C LYS A 115 -6.92 15.42 24.90
N ARG A 116 -6.05 14.47 24.55
CA ARG A 116 -4.59 14.71 24.45
C ARG A 116 -4.26 15.79 23.44
N MET A 117 -4.93 15.80 22.29
CA MET A 117 -4.79 16.86 21.30
C MET A 117 -5.16 18.23 21.90
N LEU A 118 -6.33 18.35 22.55
CA LEU A 118 -6.79 19.61 23.16
C LEU A 118 -5.85 20.11 24.27
N GLU A 119 -5.20 19.20 24.98
CA GLU A 119 -4.19 19.50 26.00
C GLU A 119 -2.80 19.82 25.41
N GLY A 120 -2.63 19.77 24.08
CA GLY A 120 -1.33 19.97 23.41
C GLY A 120 -0.34 18.81 23.63
N LYS A 121 -0.83 17.64 24.05
CA LYS A 121 -0.03 16.46 24.41
C LYS A 121 0.05 15.40 23.31
N LEU A 122 -0.68 15.56 22.22
CA LEU A 122 -0.55 14.68 21.06
C LEU A 122 0.62 15.16 20.21
N THR A 123 1.80 14.59 20.42
CA THR A 123 2.96 14.93 19.58
C THR A 123 2.84 14.27 18.20
N ALA A 124 3.40 14.91 17.18
CA ALA A 124 3.43 14.34 15.83
C ALA A 124 4.25 13.04 15.80
N GLN A 125 5.31 12.95 16.60
CA GLN A 125 6.12 11.75 16.74
C GLN A 125 5.34 10.59 17.37
N ASP A 126 4.54 10.86 18.41
CA ASP A 126 3.68 9.83 19.02
C ASP A 126 2.65 9.31 18.04
N ALA A 127 2.01 10.20 17.27
CA ALA A 127 1.06 9.81 16.23
C ALA A 127 1.74 8.96 15.14
N LEU A 128 2.93 9.36 14.67
CA LEU A 128 3.71 8.58 13.69
C LEU A 128 4.09 7.20 14.21
N ASN A 129 4.59 7.13 15.46
CA ASN A 129 4.95 5.87 16.11
C ASN A 129 3.73 4.97 16.31
N ALA A 130 2.57 5.54 16.63
CA ALA A 130 1.32 4.80 16.75
C ALA A 130 0.92 4.13 15.43
N ILE A 131 1.00 4.87 14.31
CA ILE A 131 0.74 4.31 12.97
C ILE A 131 1.71 3.17 12.65
N GLN A 132 3.00 3.34 12.94
CA GLN A 132 4.01 2.30 12.70
C GLN A 132 3.74 1.02 13.50
N ARG A 133 3.41 1.13 14.79
CA ARG A 133 3.03 -0.02 15.63
C ARG A 133 1.82 -0.76 15.08
N GLN A 134 0.94 -0.02 14.42
CA GLN A 134 -0.33 -0.54 13.93
C GLN A 134 -0.24 -1.11 12.50
N SER A 135 0.91 -0.97 11.84
CA SER A 135 1.13 -1.46 10.46
C SER A 135 0.79 -2.94 10.28
N GLN A 136 1.18 -3.80 11.24
CA GLN A 136 0.85 -5.24 11.16
C GLN A 136 -0.67 -5.48 11.24
N SER A 137 -1.36 -4.87 12.23
CA SER A 137 -2.81 -5.03 12.37
C SER A 137 -3.56 -4.48 11.16
N VAL A 138 -3.08 -3.37 10.59
CA VAL A 138 -3.63 -2.79 9.35
C VAL A 138 -3.45 -3.76 8.18
N ASN A 139 -2.30 -4.42 8.05
CA ASN A 139 -2.08 -5.43 7.02
C ASN A 139 -3.07 -6.60 7.18
N GLU A 140 -3.21 -7.12 8.39
CA GLU A 140 -4.13 -8.23 8.68
C GLU A 140 -5.60 -7.87 8.43
N GLU A 141 -6.00 -6.63 8.66
CA GLU A 141 -7.34 -6.13 8.34
C GLU A 141 -7.54 -5.95 6.84
N PHE A 142 -6.55 -5.36 6.15
CA PHE A 142 -6.55 -5.17 4.71
C PHE A 142 -6.62 -6.50 3.95
N ASP A 143 -5.89 -7.52 4.39
CA ASP A 143 -5.84 -8.84 3.75
C ASP A 143 -7.16 -9.62 3.87
N LYS A 144 -8.01 -9.28 4.85
CA LYS A 144 -9.36 -9.84 4.99
C LYS A 144 -10.36 -9.19 4.04
N MET A 145 -10.02 -8.06 3.43
CA MET A 145 -10.91 -7.39 2.49
C MET A 145 -11.01 -8.19 1.19
N PRO A 146 -12.20 -8.28 0.56
CA PRO A 146 -12.34 -8.86 -0.76
C PRO A 146 -11.40 -8.18 -1.77
N VAL A 147 -10.67 -8.97 -2.56
CA VAL A 147 -9.82 -8.43 -3.64
C VAL A 147 -10.73 -7.89 -4.74
N SER A 148 -10.65 -6.58 -5.01
CA SER A 148 -11.39 -5.95 -6.11
C SER A 148 -10.75 -6.28 -7.46
N ILE A 149 -11.53 -6.19 -8.55
CA ILE A 149 -11.04 -6.41 -9.91
C ILE A 149 -9.88 -5.46 -10.23
N ASP A 150 -9.99 -4.18 -9.86
CA ASP A 150 -8.93 -3.18 -10.09
C ASP A 150 -7.64 -3.53 -9.32
N ARG A 151 -7.76 -4.00 -8.07
CA ARG A 151 -6.60 -4.46 -7.28
C ARG A 151 -5.95 -5.69 -7.90
N ALA A 152 -6.76 -6.64 -8.38
CA ALA A 152 -6.25 -7.84 -9.06
C ALA A 152 -5.54 -7.49 -10.37
N LYS A 153 -6.14 -6.60 -11.18
CA LYS A 153 -5.54 -6.09 -12.42
C LYS A 153 -4.23 -5.37 -12.15
N ASN A 154 -4.21 -4.43 -11.21
CA ASN A 154 -3.01 -3.67 -10.88
C ASN A 154 -1.90 -4.59 -10.34
N SER A 155 -2.26 -5.56 -9.48
CA SER A 155 -1.32 -6.58 -8.99
C SER A 155 -0.72 -7.40 -10.14
N LEU A 156 -1.53 -7.79 -11.12
CA LEU A 156 -1.07 -8.52 -12.30
C LEU A 156 -0.15 -7.66 -13.18
N ASP A 157 -0.53 -6.41 -13.47
CA ASP A 157 0.27 -5.47 -14.27
C ASP A 157 1.65 -5.23 -13.65
N VAL A 158 1.72 -5.12 -12.33
CA VAL A 158 2.99 -4.92 -11.62
C VAL A 158 3.82 -6.20 -11.57
N ALA A 159 3.19 -7.36 -11.35
CA ALA A 159 3.89 -8.64 -11.45
C ALA A 159 4.54 -8.82 -12.83
N PHE A 160 3.83 -8.44 -13.91
CA PHE A 160 4.38 -8.45 -15.26
C PHE A 160 5.51 -7.43 -15.47
N LYS A 161 5.33 -6.18 -15.03
CA LYS A 161 6.37 -5.15 -15.14
C LYS A 161 7.65 -5.52 -14.37
N ASN A 162 7.51 -6.05 -13.16
CA ASN A 162 8.64 -6.48 -12.35
C ASN A 162 9.36 -7.66 -13.01
N ALA A 163 8.62 -8.64 -13.53
CA ALA A 163 9.21 -9.71 -14.31
C ALA A 163 9.98 -9.15 -15.52
N ILE A 164 9.40 -8.25 -16.32
CA ILE A 164 10.09 -7.63 -17.47
C ILE A 164 11.35 -6.85 -17.04
N ASN A 165 11.31 -6.13 -15.91
CA ASN A 165 12.45 -5.39 -15.39
C ASN A 165 13.58 -6.31 -14.92
N ASP A 166 13.25 -7.43 -14.26
CA ASP A 166 14.23 -8.44 -13.82
C ASP A 166 14.85 -9.18 -15.02
N LEU A 167 14.09 -9.37 -16.10
CA LEU A 167 14.52 -10.04 -17.34
C LEU A 167 15.59 -9.25 -18.13
N ASN A 168 15.65 -7.93 -17.98
CA ASN A 168 16.66 -7.10 -18.65
C ASN A 168 18.11 -7.37 -18.16
N GLN A 169 18.32 -8.29 -17.22
CA GLN A 169 19.64 -8.65 -16.68
C GLN A 169 20.14 -10.06 -17.04
N ALA A 170 19.37 -10.93 -17.70
CA ALA A 170 19.82 -12.27 -18.06
C ALA A 170 19.20 -12.78 -19.38
N THR A 171 20.05 -13.04 -20.38
CA THR A 171 19.68 -13.64 -21.67
C THR A 171 19.28 -15.11 -21.48
N GLY A 172 17.99 -15.41 -21.35
CA GLY A 172 17.47 -16.79 -21.21
C GLY A 172 16.14 -16.92 -20.47
N LEU A 173 15.66 -15.82 -19.90
CA LEU A 173 14.56 -15.81 -18.93
C LEU A 173 13.22 -15.40 -19.61
N THR A 174 13.26 -14.95 -20.87
CA THR A 174 12.11 -14.56 -21.72
C THR A 174 11.10 -15.69 -21.96
N THR A 175 11.56 -16.93 -22.04
CA THR A 175 10.71 -18.14 -22.13
C THR A 175 9.94 -18.40 -20.84
N THR A 176 10.50 -18.04 -19.68
CA THR A 176 9.83 -18.17 -18.37
C THR A 176 8.67 -17.19 -18.25
N LEU A 177 8.86 -15.94 -18.67
CA LEU A 177 7.79 -14.94 -18.69
C LEU A 177 6.68 -15.33 -19.68
N ALA A 178 7.05 -15.76 -20.88
CA ALA A 178 6.09 -16.27 -21.87
C ALA A 178 5.28 -17.44 -21.29
N GLY A 179 5.90 -18.35 -20.53
CA GLY A 179 5.22 -19.46 -19.85
C GLY A 179 4.26 -19.02 -18.73
N LEU A 180 4.62 -17.99 -17.95
CA LEU A 180 3.73 -17.41 -16.94
C LEU A 180 2.53 -16.70 -17.59
N MET A 181 2.77 -15.92 -18.65
CA MET A 181 1.71 -15.26 -19.43
C MET A 181 0.77 -16.29 -20.06
N GLN A 182 1.33 -17.36 -20.65
CA GLN A 182 0.55 -18.44 -21.24
C GLN A 182 -0.28 -19.17 -20.16
N SER A 183 0.28 -19.41 -18.97
CA SER A 183 -0.47 -20.05 -17.87
C SER A 183 -1.66 -19.22 -17.40
N VAL A 184 -1.49 -17.89 -17.31
CA VAL A 184 -2.61 -16.97 -17.01
C VAL A 184 -3.64 -16.99 -18.14
N ALA A 185 -3.19 -16.91 -19.40
CA ALA A 185 -4.06 -16.94 -20.58
C ALA A 185 -4.84 -18.26 -20.69
N ASP A 186 -4.21 -19.40 -20.42
CA ASP A 186 -4.84 -20.71 -20.46
C ASP A 186 -5.90 -20.87 -19.37
N ASN A 187 -5.64 -20.37 -18.16
CA ASN A 187 -6.62 -20.35 -17.07
C ASN A 187 -7.83 -19.45 -17.42
N LEU A 188 -7.59 -18.29 -18.03
CA LEU A 188 -8.65 -17.38 -18.47
C LEU A 188 -9.47 -17.96 -19.63
N ASN A 189 -8.82 -18.57 -20.63
CA ASN A 189 -9.46 -19.23 -21.76
C ASN A 189 -10.28 -20.44 -21.30
N TYR A 190 -9.73 -21.27 -20.41
CA TYR A 190 -10.46 -22.39 -19.81
C TYR A 190 -11.70 -21.92 -19.06
N TYR A 191 -11.59 -20.82 -18.31
CA TYR A 191 -12.77 -20.22 -17.71
C TYR A 191 -13.75 -19.80 -18.82
N ASN A 192 -13.36 -18.96 -19.78
CA ASN A 192 -14.27 -18.43 -20.80
C ASN A 192 -14.91 -19.49 -21.71
N SER A 193 -14.21 -20.57 -22.04
CA SER A 193 -14.69 -21.62 -22.94
C SER A 193 -15.58 -22.67 -22.25
N ASN A 194 -15.59 -22.73 -20.92
CA ASN A 194 -16.35 -23.75 -20.19
C ASN A 194 -17.61 -23.21 -19.50
N VAL A 195 -18.09 -21.99 -19.82
CA VAL A 195 -19.26 -21.35 -19.18
C VAL A 195 -20.43 -22.33 -18.95
N GLY A 196 -20.72 -22.62 -17.67
CA GLY A 196 -21.75 -23.59 -17.24
C GLY A 196 -21.23 -24.88 -16.58
N ASP A 197 -19.93 -25.18 -16.67
CA ASP A 197 -19.32 -26.35 -16.06
C ASP A 197 -18.91 -26.10 -14.58
N SER A 198 -19.47 -26.90 -13.66
CA SER A 198 -19.20 -26.82 -12.21
C SER A 198 -17.73 -27.09 -11.83
N SER A 199 -16.95 -27.73 -12.71
CA SER A 199 -15.53 -28.02 -12.48
C SER A 199 -14.59 -26.80 -12.64
N ARG A 200 -15.08 -25.67 -13.19
CA ARG A 200 -14.26 -24.48 -13.51
C ARG A 200 -13.58 -23.83 -12.32
N MET A 201 -14.20 -23.88 -11.14
CA MET A 201 -13.61 -23.30 -9.93
C MET A 201 -12.40 -24.09 -9.40
N SER A 202 -12.29 -25.38 -9.73
CA SER A 202 -11.27 -26.27 -9.14
C SER A 202 -9.87 -26.10 -9.72
N LYS A 203 -9.71 -25.49 -10.91
CA LYS A 203 -8.42 -25.34 -11.60
C LYS A 203 -7.73 -23.99 -11.40
N LEU A 204 -8.34 -23.06 -10.66
CA LEU A 204 -7.79 -21.70 -10.48
C LEU A 204 -6.53 -21.64 -9.59
N ILE A 205 -6.03 -22.75 -9.06
CA ILE A 205 -4.77 -22.81 -8.31
C ILE A 205 -4.00 -24.08 -8.71
N LYS A 206 -3.32 -24.05 -9.84
CA LYS A 206 -2.07 -24.80 -10.00
C LYS A 206 -1.04 -23.87 -10.62
N ALA A 207 -0.10 -23.42 -9.81
CA ALA A 207 1.12 -22.81 -10.31
C ALA A 207 1.77 -23.80 -11.29
N PRO A 208 2.33 -23.34 -12.42
CA PRO A 208 3.11 -24.22 -13.28
C PRO A 208 4.28 -24.77 -12.46
N ALA A 209 4.45 -26.09 -12.48
CA ALA A 209 5.65 -26.72 -11.93
C ALA A 209 6.85 -26.10 -12.63
N VAL A 210 7.74 -25.47 -11.87
CA VAL A 210 9.05 -25.06 -12.36
C VAL A 210 9.72 -26.35 -12.84
N SER A 211 9.85 -26.53 -14.15
CA SER A 211 10.58 -27.66 -14.69
C SER A 211 12.04 -27.45 -14.32
N GLU A 212 12.52 -28.20 -13.34
CA GLU A 212 13.93 -28.48 -13.16
C GLU A 212 14.45 -29.09 -14.48
N THR A 213 15.08 -28.27 -15.31
CA THR A 213 16.01 -28.77 -16.31
C THR A 213 17.39 -28.29 -15.93
N MET A 214 17.98 -28.99 -14.95
CA MET A 214 19.42 -29.12 -14.87
C MET A 214 19.87 -30.08 -15.99
N SER A 215 20.65 -29.58 -16.94
CA SER A 215 21.73 -30.30 -17.62
C SER A 215 22.64 -29.29 -18.29
#